data_AF-A0A8H3QN61-F1
#
_entry.id   AF-A0A8H3QN61-F1
#
_cell.length_a   1.000
_cell.length_b   1.000
_cell.length_c   1.000
_cell.angle_alpha   90.00
_cell.angle_beta   90.00
_cell.angle_gamma   90.00
#
_symmetry.space_group_name_H-M   'P 1'
#
loop_
_entity.id
_entity.type
_entity.pdbx_description
1 polymer ?
#
loop_
_entity_poly.entity_id
_entity_poly.type
_entity_poly.pdbx_seq_one_letter_code
_entity_poly.pdbx_strand_id
1 'polypeptide(L)'
;MKSVLTNLLTIFLISLVSIPSPIIAWGAEGHETIGQIAQNFLQPDIASKVANLFQNQSYGGQLPLATLWADDVKRKGSPFAWSEPLHYIDTLDNPGSNCSVVLARDCPTGNCVVGAITNYTTQLDCTNGYDIFTRDFALRFLTHFVGDITQRGNGVSVIFDGRQANLHAIWDTQMVNKRLADFGSDFVQYANFLTEEIRSGNYTSESNDWVSCMNLPDAVTSCPLTWAIDTNAINCPFVWATVDENPGIDLGGSYYQEAAPIIDKQLSKGGYRLGILLNSILSKNC
;
A
#
# COMPACT_ATOMS: atom_id res chain seq x y z
N MET A 1 -4.64 -52.72 46.81
CA MET A 1 -5.26 -51.64 46.01
C MET A 1 -4.35 -50.41 46.13
N LYS A 2 -4.05 -49.64 45.08
CA LYS A 2 -4.91 -48.68 44.35
C LYS A 2 -5.60 -47.69 45.32
N SER A 3 -5.49 -46.36 45.16
CA SER A 3 -4.85 -45.58 44.07
C SER A 3 -4.80 -44.08 44.38
N VAL A 4 -3.87 -43.33 43.75
CA VAL A 4 -3.98 -41.89 43.35
C VAL A 4 -4.21 -40.88 44.51
N LEU A 5 -3.34 -39.91 44.82
CA LEU A 5 -2.20 -39.33 44.09
C LEU A 5 -2.56 -38.53 42.82
N THR A 6 -3.35 -37.46 42.99
CA THR A 6 -3.64 -36.44 41.96
C THR A 6 -3.00 -35.11 42.34
N ASN A 7 -2.07 -34.63 41.50
CA ASN A 7 -1.45 -33.32 41.66
C ASN A 7 -2.43 -32.21 41.23
N LEU A 8 -2.56 -31.17 42.06
CA LEU A 8 -3.14 -29.88 41.64
C LEU A 8 -2.10 -29.10 40.82
N LEU A 9 -1.83 -29.60 39.62
CA LEU A 9 -0.96 -28.95 38.64
C LEU A 9 -1.83 -28.00 37.81
N THR A 10 -1.87 -26.72 38.21
CA THR A 10 -2.68 -25.68 37.56
C THR A 10 -2.12 -25.40 36.16
N ILE A 11 -2.64 -26.10 35.15
CA ILE A 11 -2.35 -25.81 33.74
C ILE A 11 -3.03 -24.48 33.40
N PHE A 12 -2.31 -23.39 33.62
CA PHE A 12 -2.70 -22.06 33.13
C PHE A 12 -2.51 -22.06 31.61
N LEU A 13 -3.54 -22.51 30.90
CA LEU A 13 -3.53 -22.56 29.44
C LEU A 13 -3.51 -21.12 28.93
N ILE A 14 -2.33 -20.61 28.58
CA ILE A 14 -2.19 -19.32 27.90
C ILE A 14 -2.75 -19.50 26.49
N SER A 15 -4.06 -19.27 26.35
CA SER A 15 -4.66 -19.02 25.05
C SER A 15 -4.01 -17.74 24.51
N LEU A 16 -3.08 -17.88 23.57
CA LEU A 16 -2.72 -16.77 22.69
C LEU A 16 -4.00 -16.35 21.97
N VAL A 17 -4.63 -15.30 22.48
CA VAL A 17 -5.63 -14.55 21.72
C VAL A 17 -4.83 -13.84 20.64
N SER A 18 -4.73 -14.48 19.47
CA SER A 18 -4.26 -13.81 18.26
C SER A 18 -5.24 -12.69 17.93
N ILE A 19 -4.97 -11.52 18.49
CA ILE A 19 -5.65 -10.28 18.11
C ILE A 19 -5.35 -10.10 16.62
N PRO A 20 -6.37 -10.07 15.73
CA PRO A 20 -6.12 -9.75 14.33
C PRO A 20 -5.52 -8.34 14.32
N SER A 21 -4.25 -8.25 13.91
CA SER A 21 -3.62 -6.96 13.65
C SER A 21 -4.37 -6.33 12.47
N PRO A 22 -4.82 -5.07 12.55
CA PRO A 22 -5.43 -4.41 11.39
C PRO A 22 -4.42 -4.40 10.25
N ILE A 23 -4.91 -4.62 9.04
CA ILE A 23 -4.11 -4.68 7.83
C ILE A 23 -3.95 -3.22 7.37
N ILE A 24 -2.78 -2.66 7.67
CA ILE A 24 -2.41 -1.26 7.44
C ILE A 24 -1.29 -1.27 6.41
N ALA A 25 -1.63 -0.87 5.19
CA ALA A 25 -0.66 -0.59 4.14
C ALA A 25 0.14 0.69 4.42
N TRP A 26 1.15 0.96 3.56
CA TRP A 26 2.47 1.53 3.88
C TRP A 26 2.58 2.45 5.12
N GLY A 27 3.71 2.32 5.84
CA GLY A 27 4.09 3.28 6.88
C GLY A 27 4.16 4.71 6.32
N ALA A 28 4.04 5.70 7.21
CA ALA A 28 3.94 7.12 6.84
C ALA A 28 5.05 7.55 5.85
N GLU A 29 6.28 7.14 6.12
CA GLU A 29 7.46 7.41 5.29
C GLU A 29 7.38 6.77 3.89
N GLY A 30 6.71 5.62 3.76
CA GLY A 30 6.44 4.96 2.48
C GLY A 30 5.36 5.68 1.68
N HIS A 31 4.30 6.14 2.35
CA HIS A 31 3.26 6.98 1.75
C HIS A 31 3.78 8.34 1.29
N GLU A 32 4.58 9.03 2.13
CA GLU A 32 5.22 10.29 1.77
C GLU A 32 6.18 10.11 0.58
N THR A 33 6.94 9.01 0.56
CA THR A 33 7.80 8.63 -0.59
C THR A 33 6.97 8.45 -1.87
N ILE A 34 5.87 7.68 -1.81
CA ILE A 34 4.96 7.46 -2.96
C ILE A 34 4.33 8.78 -3.43
N GLY A 35 3.85 9.61 -2.50
CA GLY A 35 3.31 10.93 -2.80
C GLY A 35 4.33 11.86 -3.44
N GLN A 36 5.60 11.81 -3.03
CA GLN A 36 6.67 12.64 -3.59
C GLN A 36 7.09 12.17 -4.98
N ILE A 37 7.18 10.85 -5.22
CA ILE A 37 7.39 10.30 -6.56
C ILE A 37 6.23 10.73 -7.48
N ALA A 38 4.97 10.60 -7.03
CA ALA A 38 3.82 11.04 -7.81
C ALA A 38 3.86 12.54 -8.14
N GLN A 39 4.20 13.38 -7.15
CA GLN A 39 4.39 14.82 -7.31
C GLN A 39 5.46 15.14 -8.37
N ASN A 40 6.56 14.37 -8.39
CA ASN A 40 7.65 14.48 -9.37
C ASN A 40 7.27 14.06 -10.79
N PHE A 41 6.14 13.37 -10.99
CA PHE A 41 5.63 12.94 -12.30
C PHE A 41 4.38 13.70 -12.77
N LEU A 42 3.87 14.68 -12.01
CA LEU A 42 2.78 15.54 -12.48
C LEU A 42 3.23 16.49 -13.60
N GLN A 43 2.38 16.68 -14.60
CA GLN A 43 2.54 17.77 -15.57
C GLN A 43 2.28 19.13 -14.88
N PRO A 44 2.89 20.26 -15.33
CA PRO A 44 2.83 21.52 -14.58
C PRO A 44 1.42 22.11 -14.37
N ASP A 45 0.52 21.93 -15.34
CA ASP A 45 -0.90 22.32 -15.20
C ASP A 45 -1.66 21.36 -14.27
N ILE A 46 -1.34 20.06 -14.31
CA ILE A 46 -1.91 19.05 -13.41
C ILE A 46 -1.47 19.28 -11.96
N ALA A 47 -0.20 19.61 -11.71
CA ALA A 47 0.29 20.03 -10.41
C ALA A 47 -0.45 21.28 -9.90
N SER A 48 -0.74 22.24 -10.80
CA SER A 48 -1.53 23.42 -10.48
C SER A 48 -3.00 23.08 -10.17
N LYS A 49 -3.61 22.13 -10.90
CA LYS A 49 -4.96 21.60 -10.62
C LYS A 49 -5.00 20.89 -9.26
N VAL A 50 -4.04 20.01 -8.97
CA VAL A 50 -3.89 19.32 -7.66
C VAL A 50 -3.76 20.33 -6.51
N ALA A 51 -2.94 21.37 -6.66
CA ALA A 51 -2.80 22.42 -5.66
C ALA A 51 -4.12 23.19 -5.40
N ASN A 52 -4.92 23.43 -6.45
CA ASN A 52 -6.23 24.07 -6.34
C ASN A 52 -7.32 23.14 -5.77
N LEU A 53 -7.22 21.82 -5.96
CA LEU A 53 -8.17 20.84 -5.43
C LEU A 53 -8.12 20.75 -3.89
N PHE A 54 -6.94 20.85 -3.27
CA PHE A 54 -6.76 20.80 -1.80
C PHE A 54 -7.19 22.09 -1.06
N GLN A 55 -8.31 22.67 -1.48
CA GLN A 55 -9.00 23.88 -1.02
C GLN A 55 -8.36 24.59 0.19
N ASN A 56 -7.76 25.76 -0.07
CA ASN A 56 -7.13 26.62 0.93
C ASN A 56 -6.20 25.87 1.91
N GLN A 57 -5.10 25.37 1.36
CA GLN A 57 -3.87 25.01 2.08
C GLN A 57 -3.89 23.71 2.91
N SER A 58 -4.91 22.84 2.80
CA SER A 58 -4.98 21.59 3.60
C SER A 58 -3.68 20.77 3.61
N TYR A 59 -2.96 20.74 2.48
CA TYR A 59 -1.63 20.12 2.35
C TYR A 59 -0.61 21.03 1.62
N GLY A 60 -0.94 22.31 1.42
CA GLY A 60 -0.13 23.24 0.62
C GLY A 60 0.09 22.84 -0.85
N GLY A 61 -0.72 21.93 -1.40
CA GLY A 61 -0.54 21.36 -2.75
C GLY A 61 0.38 20.13 -2.83
N GLN A 62 0.86 19.63 -1.69
CA GLN A 62 1.80 18.51 -1.61
C GLN A 62 1.06 17.17 -1.45
N LEU A 63 1.18 16.30 -2.45
CA LEU A 63 0.72 14.91 -2.37
C LEU A 63 1.31 14.13 -1.18
N PRO A 64 2.61 14.25 -0.80
CA PRO A 64 3.16 13.56 0.38
C PRO A 64 2.29 13.72 1.64
N LEU A 65 1.95 14.96 2.01
CA LEU A 65 1.16 15.22 3.22
C LEU A 65 -0.31 14.76 3.07
N ALA A 66 -0.84 14.76 1.84
CA ALA A 66 -2.19 14.27 1.57
C ALA A 66 -2.31 12.75 1.72
N THR A 67 -1.23 11.99 1.44
CA THR A 67 -1.22 10.52 1.59
C THR A 67 -1.42 10.03 3.02
N LEU A 68 -1.04 10.79 4.04
CA LEU A 68 -1.17 10.36 5.44
C LEU A 68 -2.62 10.39 5.97
N TRP A 69 -3.50 11.17 5.32
CA TRP A 69 -4.79 11.54 5.90
C TRP A 69 -5.75 10.37 6.10
N ALA A 70 -5.77 9.39 5.18
CA ALA A 70 -6.68 8.25 5.28
C ALA A 70 -6.44 7.42 6.56
N ASP A 71 -5.17 7.27 6.97
CA ASP A 71 -4.77 6.52 8.17
C ASP A 71 -5.02 7.24 9.50
N ASP A 72 -5.01 8.57 9.48
CA ASP A 72 -5.50 9.36 10.60
C ASP A 72 -7.02 9.21 10.78
N VAL A 73 -7.78 9.17 9.67
CA VAL A 73 -9.25 9.16 9.74
C VAL A 73 -9.91 7.78 9.80
N LYS A 74 -9.26 6.68 9.39
CA LYS A 74 -9.83 5.32 9.47
C LYS A 74 -10.03 4.78 10.89
N ARG A 75 -9.49 5.48 11.90
CA ARG A 75 -9.41 5.01 13.30
C ARG A 75 -10.78 4.91 13.97
N LYS A 76 -11.02 3.81 14.69
CA LYS A 76 -12.29 3.51 15.36
C LYS A 76 -12.77 4.67 16.25
N GLY A 77 -13.98 5.18 15.95
CA GLY A 77 -14.59 6.34 16.61
C GLY A 77 -14.56 7.62 15.78
N SER A 78 -13.77 7.66 14.71
CA SER A 78 -13.84 8.69 13.67
C SER A 78 -15.15 8.58 12.85
N PRO A 79 -15.68 9.71 12.31
CA PRO A 79 -16.73 9.69 11.29
C PRO A 79 -16.35 8.90 10.02
N PHE A 80 -15.05 8.63 9.81
CA PHE A 80 -14.51 7.90 8.67
C PHE A 80 -14.04 6.48 9.03
N ALA A 81 -14.37 5.97 10.22
CA ALA A 81 -14.01 4.60 10.62
C ALA A 81 -14.63 3.48 9.74
N TRP A 82 -15.50 3.83 8.79
CA TRP A 82 -16.00 2.93 7.75
C TRP A 82 -15.00 2.72 6.60
N SER A 83 -13.97 3.57 6.46
CA SER A 83 -12.98 3.45 5.39
C SER A 83 -11.91 2.41 5.65
N GLU A 84 -11.79 1.87 6.87
CA GLU A 84 -10.70 0.94 7.25
C GLU A 84 -10.52 -0.26 6.30
N PRO A 85 -11.58 -0.94 5.80
CA PRO A 85 -11.41 -2.05 4.88
C PRO A 85 -11.04 -1.62 3.45
N LEU A 86 -11.04 -0.32 3.15
CA LEU A 86 -10.63 0.21 1.85
C LEU A 86 -9.11 0.25 1.67
N HIS A 87 -8.35 -0.05 2.72
CA HIS A 87 -6.88 -0.04 2.71
C HIS A 87 -6.25 -1.36 2.22
N TYR A 88 -7.05 -2.40 2.03
CA TYR A 88 -6.56 -3.74 1.68
C TYR A 88 -7.53 -4.49 0.76
N ILE A 89 -7.10 -5.65 0.28
CA ILE A 89 -7.95 -6.66 -0.35
C ILE A 89 -7.49 -8.03 0.15
N ASP A 90 -8.32 -8.68 0.97
CA ASP A 90 -8.01 -9.97 1.56
C ASP A 90 -8.08 -11.06 0.48
N THR A 91 -6.93 -11.58 0.05
CA THR A 91 -6.89 -12.65 -0.95
C THR A 91 -7.24 -13.98 -0.30
N LEU A 92 -8.38 -14.56 -0.68
CA LEU A 92 -8.78 -15.90 -0.27
C LEU A 92 -8.13 -16.96 -1.18
N ASP A 93 -6.81 -16.83 -1.34
CA ASP A 93 -5.94 -17.74 -2.06
C ASP A 93 -5.21 -18.72 -1.12
N ASN A 94 -4.24 -19.48 -1.62
CA ASN A 94 -3.52 -20.47 -0.81
C ASN A 94 -2.02 -20.22 -0.88
N PRO A 95 -1.51 -19.25 -0.07
CA PRO A 95 -0.08 -18.96 0.01
C PRO A 95 0.75 -20.24 0.26
N GLY A 96 1.96 -20.26 -0.31
CA GLY A 96 2.78 -21.47 -0.41
C GLY A 96 2.38 -22.43 -1.55
N SER A 97 1.31 -22.17 -2.31
CA SER A 97 0.96 -22.98 -3.50
C SER A 97 0.36 -22.22 -4.69
N ASN A 98 -0.49 -21.23 -4.46
CA ASN A 98 -1.11 -20.43 -5.52
C ASN A 98 -1.55 -19.07 -4.94
N CYS A 99 -0.98 -17.99 -5.46
CA CYS A 99 -1.35 -16.62 -5.14
C CYS A 99 -2.14 -16.02 -6.32
N SER A 100 -3.32 -15.46 -6.04
CA SER A 100 -4.29 -15.03 -7.04
C SER A 100 -5.22 -13.96 -6.47
N VAL A 101 -5.57 -12.93 -7.25
CA VAL A 101 -6.60 -11.94 -6.89
C VAL A 101 -7.81 -12.14 -7.79
N VAL A 102 -8.99 -12.29 -7.20
CA VAL A 102 -10.26 -12.58 -7.89
C VAL A 102 -11.36 -11.77 -7.21
N LEU A 103 -11.78 -10.64 -7.80
CA LEU A 103 -12.69 -9.69 -7.13
C LEU A 103 -14.02 -10.29 -6.67
N ALA A 104 -14.59 -11.24 -7.41
CA ALA A 104 -15.82 -11.93 -7.02
C ALA A 104 -15.68 -12.81 -5.76
N ARG A 105 -14.44 -13.13 -5.36
CA ARG A 105 -14.06 -13.87 -4.15
C ARG A 105 -13.56 -12.93 -3.05
N ASP A 106 -12.67 -12.02 -3.39
CA ASP A 106 -11.88 -11.20 -2.45
C ASP A 106 -12.50 -9.82 -2.15
N CYS A 107 -13.36 -9.33 -3.03
CA CYS A 107 -14.00 -8.02 -2.91
C CYS A 107 -15.46 -8.02 -3.42
N PRO A 108 -16.32 -8.96 -2.97
CA PRO A 108 -17.65 -9.18 -3.54
C PRO A 108 -18.62 -8.01 -3.38
N THR A 109 -18.31 -7.06 -2.50
CA THR A 109 -19.11 -5.85 -2.21
C THR A 109 -18.50 -4.56 -2.75
N GLY A 110 -17.31 -4.61 -3.36
CA GLY A 110 -16.52 -3.42 -3.72
C GLY A 110 -15.86 -2.71 -2.54
N ASN A 111 -16.05 -3.19 -1.30
CA ASN A 111 -15.53 -2.58 -0.08
C ASN A 111 -14.10 -3.08 0.23
N CYS A 112 -13.17 -2.75 -0.67
CA CYS A 112 -11.74 -3.07 -0.62
C CYS A 112 -10.94 -2.00 -1.39
N VAL A 113 -9.59 -2.03 -1.31
CA VAL A 113 -8.70 -1.08 -2.01
C VAL A 113 -8.93 -0.99 -3.53
N VAL A 114 -9.22 -2.12 -4.20
CA VAL A 114 -9.51 -2.13 -5.65
C VAL A 114 -10.76 -1.30 -5.95
N GLY A 115 -11.85 -1.54 -5.22
CA GLY A 115 -13.11 -0.81 -5.37
C GLY A 115 -13.00 0.64 -4.92
N ALA A 116 -12.17 0.92 -3.91
CA ALA A 116 -11.88 2.27 -3.44
C ALA A 116 -11.19 3.11 -4.53
N ILE A 117 -10.11 2.60 -5.15
CA ILE A 117 -9.43 3.30 -6.25
C ILE A 117 -10.41 3.56 -7.40
N THR A 118 -11.19 2.55 -7.85
CA THR A 118 -12.23 2.74 -8.87
C THR A 118 -13.24 3.83 -8.49
N ASN A 119 -13.74 3.82 -7.25
CA ASN A 119 -14.72 4.78 -6.76
C ASN A 119 -14.15 6.22 -6.70
N TYR A 120 -12.97 6.40 -6.10
CA TYR A 120 -12.37 7.72 -5.95
C TYR A 120 -11.75 8.25 -7.25
N THR A 121 -11.28 7.39 -8.17
CA THR A 121 -11.02 7.79 -9.56
C THR A 121 -12.29 8.32 -10.23
N THR A 122 -13.43 7.65 -10.06
CA THR A 122 -14.71 8.08 -10.63
C THR A 122 -15.19 9.41 -10.03
N GLN A 123 -14.98 9.64 -8.73
CA GLN A 123 -15.31 10.88 -8.04
C GLN A 123 -14.37 12.05 -8.38
N LEU A 124 -13.08 11.76 -8.61
CA LEU A 124 -12.08 12.77 -8.99
C LEU A 124 -12.27 13.30 -10.42
N ASP A 125 -12.85 12.49 -11.31
CA ASP A 125 -13.07 12.84 -12.72
C ASP A 125 -14.06 14.01 -12.88
N CYS A 126 -13.55 15.13 -13.38
CA CYS A 126 -14.30 16.36 -13.63
C CYS A 126 -15.46 16.18 -14.61
N THR A 127 -15.44 15.16 -15.47
CA THR A 127 -16.53 14.88 -16.42
C THR A 127 -17.78 14.27 -15.77
N ASN A 128 -17.66 13.73 -14.55
CA ASN A 128 -18.78 13.13 -13.81
C ASN A 128 -19.60 14.14 -12.98
N GLY A 129 -19.25 15.44 -13.04
CA GLY A 129 -20.07 16.51 -12.44
C GLY A 129 -19.98 16.68 -10.93
N TYR A 130 -19.06 15.99 -10.25
CA TYR A 130 -18.83 16.12 -8.81
C TYR A 130 -18.31 17.52 -8.43
N ASP A 131 -18.69 17.99 -7.24
CA ASP A 131 -18.27 19.30 -6.74
C ASP A 131 -16.80 19.32 -6.29
N ILE A 132 -16.34 20.48 -5.85
CA ILE A 132 -14.94 20.70 -5.45
C ILE A 132 -14.60 19.99 -4.12
N PHE A 133 -15.57 19.82 -3.23
CA PHE A 133 -15.39 19.13 -1.94
C PHE A 133 -15.28 17.61 -2.12
N THR A 134 -16.13 17.03 -2.97
CA THR A 134 -16.09 15.61 -3.32
C THR A 134 -14.79 15.26 -4.04
N ARG A 135 -14.31 16.13 -4.93
CA ARG A 135 -13.02 15.93 -5.64
C ARG A 135 -11.80 16.08 -4.74
N ASP A 136 -11.79 17.04 -3.81
CA ASP A 136 -10.77 17.15 -2.76
C ASP A 136 -10.71 15.87 -1.90
N PHE A 137 -11.87 15.44 -1.40
CA PHE A 137 -12.03 14.23 -0.60
C PHE A 137 -11.59 12.96 -1.35
N ALA A 138 -11.98 12.83 -2.62
CA ALA A 138 -11.57 11.73 -3.48
C ALA A 138 -10.07 11.74 -3.77
N LEU A 139 -9.44 12.92 -3.97
CA LEU A 139 -8.00 13.04 -4.17
C LEU A 139 -7.22 12.56 -2.94
N ARG A 140 -7.64 12.94 -1.72
CA ARG A 140 -7.04 12.52 -0.44
C ARG A 140 -7.07 11.00 -0.26
N PHE A 141 -8.20 10.37 -0.57
CA PHE A 141 -8.29 8.91 -0.50
C PHE A 141 -7.53 8.21 -1.63
N LEU A 142 -7.65 8.69 -2.87
CA LEU A 142 -7.00 8.08 -4.04
C LEU A 142 -5.46 8.12 -3.93
N THR A 143 -4.88 9.23 -3.43
CA THR A 143 -3.43 9.35 -3.26
C THR A 143 -2.87 8.34 -2.25
N HIS A 144 -3.67 7.95 -1.25
CA HIS A 144 -3.31 6.91 -0.27
C HIS A 144 -3.51 5.50 -0.85
N PHE A 145 -4.72 5.18 -1.34
CA PHE A 145 -5.06 3.82 -1.81
C PHE A 145 -4.24 3.32 -3.01
N VAL A 146 -3.75 4.23 -3.88
CA VAL A 146 -2.82 3.85 -4.97
C VAL A 146 -1.42 3.51 -4.45
N GLY A 147 -1.08 3.96 -3.23
CA GLY A 147 0.06 3.43 -2.49
C GLY A 147 -0.25 2.09 -1.83
N ASP A 148 -1.41 1.97 -1.16
CA ASP A 148 -1.80 0.75 -0.44
C ASP A 148 -1.72 -0.51 -1.31
N ILE A 149 -2.21 -0.38 -2.55
CA ILE A 149 -2.26 -1.49 -3.52
C ILE A 149 -0.86 -1.93 -4.03
N THR A 150 0.23 -1.26 -3.62
CA THR A 150 1.61 -1.73 -3.83
C THR A 150 2.29 -2.27 -2.56
N GLN A 151 1.70 -2.10 -1.37
CA GLN A 151 2.15 -2.77 -0.16
C GLN A 151 1.77 -4.26 -0.22
N ARG A 152 2.53 -5.11 0.48
CA ARG A 152 2.17 -6.51 0.71
C ARG A 152 2.51 -6.88 2.14
N GLY A 153 1.81 -7.87 2.66
CA GLY A 153 2.18 -8.54 3.89
C GLY A 153 0.97 -9.18 4.53
N ASN A 154 1.18 -10.21 5.34
CA ASN A 154 0.10 -10.94 5.99
C ASN A 154 0.27 -10.90 7.50
N GLY A 155 -0.82 -11.10 8.25
CA GLY A 155 -0.88 -10.91 9.70
C GLY A 155 -0.08 -11.92 10.57
N VAL A 156 0.95 -12.57 10.03
CA VAL A 156 1.74 -13.62 10.69
C VAL A 156 2.77 -13.01 11.66
N SER A 157 3.03 -13.68 12.79
CA SER A 157 4.07 -13.28 13.74
C SER A 157 5.46 -13.70 13.25
N VAL A 158 6.43 -12.80 13.29
CA VAL A 158 7.82 -13.00 12.83
C VAL A 158 8.83 -12.38 13.80
N ILE A 159 10.12 -12.52 13.52
CA ILE A 159 11.20 -11.78 14.20
C ILE A 159 11.84 -10.83 13.19
N PHE A 160 12.18 -9.62 13.62
CA PHE A 160 12.91 -8.62 12.84
C PHE A 160 13.85 -7.82 13.74
N ASP A 161 15.15 -7.80 13.40
CA ASP A 161 16.22 -7.14 14.16
C ASP A 161 16.16 -7.43 15.68
N GLY A 162 16.01 -8.72 16.00
CA GLY A 162 15.95 -9.27 17.36
C GLY A 162 14.62 -9.08 18.09
N ARG A 163 13.58 -8.57 17.44
CA ARG A 163 12.28 -8.24 18.08
C ARG A 163 11.14 -9.04 17.46
N GLN A 164 10.17 -9.45 18.29
CA GLN A 164 8.90 -9.97 17.77
C GLN A 164 8.14 -8.86 17.04
N ALA A 165 7.65 -9.17 15.84
CA ALA A 165 6.94 -8.25 14.96
C ALA A 165 5.83 -8.99 14.18
N ASN A 166 5.04 -8.24 13.41
CA ASN A 166 4.10 -8.79 12.44
C ASN A 166 4.70 -8.69 11.03
N LEU A 167 4.58 -9.74 10.21
CA LEU A 167 5.11 -9.81 8.84
C LEU A 167 4.61 -8.64 7.98
N HIS A 168 3.35 -8.25 8.15
CA HIS A 168 2.78 -7.07 7.54
C HIS A 168 3.49 -5.79 8.03
N ALA A 169 3.55 -5.58 9.34
CA ALA A 169 4.18 -4.39 9.95
C ALA A 169 5.69 -4.22 9.63
N ILE A 170 6.42 -5.30 9.28
CA ILE A 170 7.82 -5.18 8.84
C ILE A 170 7.95 -4.80 7.37
N TRP A 171 7.08 -5.29 6.47
CA TRP A 171 6.98 -4.78 5.10
C TRP A 171 6.61 -3.31 5.11
N ASP A 172 5.63 -2.99 5.94
CA ASP A 172 4.95 -1.72 6.02
C ASP A 172 5.84 -0.55 6.45
N THR A 173 6.45 -0.67 7.63
CA THR A 173 7.17 0.41 8.30
C THR A 173 8.63 0.06 8.54
N GLN A 174 8.92 -1.14 9.07
CA GLN A 174 10.26 -1.41 9.63
C GLN A 174 11.35 -1.58 8.56
N MET A 175 11.06 -2.29 7.46
CA MET A 175 11.99 -2.42 6.34
C MET A 175 12.05 -1.14 5.49
N VAL A 176 10.96 -0.38 5.38
CA VAL A 176 10.96 0.95 4.75
C VAL A 176 11.89 1.89 5.50
N ASN A 177 11.75 2.00 6.83
CA ASN A 177 12.59 2.90 7.63
C ASN A 177 14.05 2.43 7.72
N LYS A 178 14.29 1.11 7.66
CA LYS A 178 15.64 0.55 7.53
C LYS A 178 16.29 0.89 6.18
N ARG A 179 15.50 0.95 5.10
CA ARG A 179 15.95 1.37 3.76
C ARG A 179 16.11 2.89 3.66
N LEU A 180 15.23 3.65 4.31
CA LEU A 180 15.28 5.11 4.39
C LEU A 180 16.55 5.63 5.08
N ALA A 181 17.11 4.85 6.01
CA ALA A 181 18.38 5.18 6.67
C ALA A 181 19.55 5.34 5.69
N ASP A 182 19.56 4.60 4.56
CA ASP A 182 20.56 4.75 3.48
C ASP A 182 20.49 6.14 2.82
N PHE A 183 19.32 6.80 2.89
CA PHE A 183 19.03 8.14 2.37
C PHE A 183 18.98 9.19 3.50
N GLY A 184 19.65 8.93 4.63
CA GLY A 184 19.72 9.88 5.75
C GLY A 184 18.42 10.00 6.57
N SER A 185 17.48 9.07 6.43
CA SER A 185 16.12 9.12 6.98
C SER A 185 15.24 10.23 6.37
N ASP A 186 15.45 10.56 5.09
CA ASP A 186 14.74 11.61 4.35
C ASP A 186 13.95 11.01 3.17
N PHE A 187 12.61 11.08 3.25
CA PHE A 187 11.72 10.56 2.21
C PHE A 187 11.82 11.32 0.89
N VAL A 188 12.21 12.60 0.90
CA VAL A 188 12.39 13.39 -0.31
C VAL A 188 13.65 12.96 -1.03
N GLN A 189 14.74 12.68 -0.30
CA GLN A 189 15.96 12.11 -0.89
C GLN A 189 15.71 10.70 -1.48
N TYR A 190 14.99 9.84 -0.75
CA TYR A 190 14.65 8.50 -1.23
C TYR A 190 13.70 8.53 -2.45
N ALA A 191 12.64 9.34 -2.39
CA ALA A 191 11.71 9.56 -3.51
C ALA A 191 12.42 10.13 -4.74
N ASN A 192 13.37 11.04 -4.59
CA ASN A 192 14.13 11.59 -5.70
C ASN A 192 15.08 10.56 -6.32
N PHE A 193 15.72 9.70 -5.51
CA PHE A 193 16.47 8.56 -6.02
C PHE A 193 15.57 7.62 -6.87
N LEU A 194 14.44 7.19 -6.32
CA LEU A 194 13.49 6.33 -7.03
C LEU A 194 12.90 7.00 -8.28
N THR A 195 12.68 8.32 -8.24
CA THR A 195 12.24 9.12 -9.40
C THR A 195 13.26 9.05 -10.55
N GLU A 196 14.56 9.17 -10.27
CA GLU A 196 15.59 9.08 -11.31
C GLU A 196 15.83 7.63 -11.78
N GLU A 197 15.64 6.63 -10.91
CA GLU A 197 15.61 5.22 -11.32
C GLU A 197 14.48 4.90 -12.31
N ILE A 198 13.35 5.59 -12.22
CA ILE A 198 12.23 5.53 -13.20
C ILE A 198 12.53 6.32 -14.48
N ARG A 199 13.23 7.47 -14.38
CA ARG A 199 13.50 8.36 -15.53
C ARG A 199 14.69 7.93 -16.39
N SER A 200 15.74 7.40 -15.77
CA SER A 200 17.02 7.10 -16.43
C SER A 200 17.81 5.90 -15.87
N GLY A 201 17.47 5.42 -14.66
CA GLY A 201 18.07 4.23 -14.05
C GLY A 201 17.34 2.91 -14.39
N ASN A 202 17.36 1.96 -13.44
CA ASN A 202 17.03 0.56 -13.69
C ASN A 202 15.57 0.29 -14.08
N TYR A 203 14.62 1.18 -13.74
CA TYR A 203 13.19 1.00 -14.01
C TYR A 203 12.73 1.65 -15.33
N THR A 204 13.60 2.41 -16.01
CA THR A 204 13.28 3.17 -17.23
C THR A 204 12.60 2.35 -18.33
N SER A 205 13.05 1.10 -18.53
CA SER A 205 12.55 0.22 -19.59
C SER A 205 11.19 -0.43 -19.28
N GLU A 206 10.85 -0.60 -18.00
CA GLU A 206 9.63 -1.30 -17.56
C GLU A 206 8.54 -0.37 -17.01
N SER A 207 8.85 0.88 -16.70
CA SER A 207 7.91 1.85 -16.13
C SER A 207 6.63 2.02 -16.95
N ASN A 208 6.73 1.99 -18.28
CA ASN A 208 5.59 2.01 -19.20
C ASN A 208 4.63 0.82 -19.00
N ASP A 209 5.17 -0.38 -18.70
CA ASP A 209 4.36 -1.59 -18.50
C ASP A 209 3.58 -1.51 -17.18
N TRP A 210 4.14 -0.87 -16.15
CA TRP A 210 3.49 -0.69 -14.84
C TRP A 210 2.17 0.09 -14.90
N VAL A 211 1.99 0.90 -15.94
CA VAL A 211 0.80 1.74 -16.23
C VAL A 211 0.12 1.36 -17.55
N SER A 212 0.53 0.28 -18.21
CA SER A 212 0.02 -0.15 -19.53
C SER A 212 -1.51 -0.28 -19.59
N CYS A 213 -2.14 -0.70 -18.50
CA CYS A 213 -3.60 -0.77 -18.32
C CYS A 213 -4.32 0.57 -18.54
N MET A 214 -3.65 1.72 -18.39
CA MET A 214 -4.23 3.05 -18.60
C MET A 214 -4.62 3.32 -20.06
N ASN A 215 -4.14 2.48 -21.00
CA ASN A 215 -4.52 2.52 -22.41
C ASN A 215 -5.82 1.74 -22.71
N LEU A 216 -6.41 1.07 -21.72
CA LEU A 216 -7.64 0.30 -21.89
C LEU A 216 -8.89 1.20 -21.73
N PRO A 217 -9.97 0.97 -22.50
CA PRO A 217 -11.22 1.73 -22.36
C PRO A 217 -11.87 1.64 -20.96
N ASP A 218 -11.53 0.62 -20.19
CA ASP A 218 -12.07 0.31 -18.87
C ASP A 218 -11.05 0.55 -17.73
N ALA A 219 -9.97 1.32 -17.98
CA ALA A 219 -8.84 1.52 -17.06
C ALA A 219 -9.24 1.85 -15.61
N VAL A 220 -10.32 2.62 -15.41
CA VAL A 220 -10.88 2.97 -14.08
C VAL A 220 -11.25 1.74 -13.24
N THR A 221 -11.60 0.62 -13.90
CA THR A 221 -11.91 -0.67 -13.29
C THR A 221 -10.81 -1.73 -13.49
N SER A 222 -10.10 -1.72 -14.60
CA SER A 222 -9.10 -2.75 -14.92
C SER A 222 -7.70 -2.47 -14.36
N CYS A 223 -7.26 -1.21 -14.24
CA CYS A 223 -5.97 -0.88 -13.62
C CYS A 223 -5.89 -1.29 -12.14
N PRO A 224 -6.88 -0.98 -11.27
CA PRO A 224 -6.77 -1.33 -9.85
C PRO A 224 -6.63 -2.85 -9.63
N LEU A 225 -7.37 -3.68 -10.38
CA LEU A 225 -7.20 -5.13 -10.36
C LEU A 225 -5.81 -5.56 -10.88
N THR A 226 -5.35 -4.95 -11.98
CA THR A 226 -4.01 -5.21 -12.54
C THR A 226 -2.91 -4.94 -11.51
N TRP A 227 -3.03 -3.86 -10.73
CA TRP A 227 -2.07 -3.47 -9.70
C TRP A 227 -2.12 -4.41 -8.48
N ALA A 228 -3.31 -4.84 -8.05
CA ALA A 228 -3.44 -5.85 -7.00
C ALA A 228 -2.83 -7.21 -7.41
N ILE A 229 -3.04 -7.64 -8.66
CA ILE A 229 -2.44 -8.89 -9.20
C ILE A 229 -0.91 -8.79 -9.23
N ASP A 230 -0.38 -7.69 -9.77
CA ASP A 230 1.06 -7.41 -9.84
C ASP A 230 1.73 -7.41 -8.44
N THR A 231 1.06 -6.88 -7.43
CA THR A 231 1.57 -6.89 -6.05
C THR A 231 1.44 -8.27 -5.39
N ASN A 232 0.31 -8.98 -5.56
CA ASN A 232 0.14 -10.33 -4.99
C ASN A 232 1.06 -11.37 -5.65
N ALA A 233 1.52 -11.15 -6.89
CA ALA A 233 2.51 -12.00 -7.55
C ALA A 233 3.84 -12.13 -6.79
N ILE A 234 4.15 -11.20 -5.86
CA ILE A 234 5.34 -11.23 -4.99
C ILE A 234 5.15 -12.21 -3.81
N ASN A 235 3.92 -12.45 -3.37
CA ASN A 235 3.65 -13.15 -2.12
C ASN A 235 4.13 -14.61 -2.14
N CYS A 236 3.71 -15.41 -3.12
CA CYS A 236 4.10 -16.82 -3.18
C CYS A 236 5.61 -17.06 -3.41
N PRO A 237 6.26 -16.48 -4.44
CA PRO A 237 7.65 -16.82 -4.78
C PRO A 237 8.69 -16.20 -3.84
N PHE A 238 8.33 -15.24 -2.98
CA PHE A 238 9.29 -14.58 -2.08
C PHE A 238 8.81 -14.49 -0.63
N VAL A 239 7.62 -13.95 -0.36
CA VAL A 239 7.15 -13.76 1.04
C VAL A 239 6.97 -15.11 1.73
N TRP A 240 6.17 -15.99 1.14
CA TRP A 240 5.78 -17.26 1.75
C TRP A 240 6.87 -18.34 1.57
N ALA A 241 7.59 -18.33 0.45
CA ALA A 241 8.78 -19.16 0.26
C ALA A 241 9.76 -19.04 1.43
N THR A 242 10.14 -17.83 1.87
CA THR A 242 11.03 -17.70 3.04
C THR A 242 10.34 -18.05 4.36
N VAL A 243 9.11 -17.56 4.59
CA VAL A 243 8.42 -17.63 5.90
C VAL A 243 7.98 -19.05 6.25
N ASP A 244 7.48 -19.82 5.28
CA ASP A 244 6.99 -21.19 5.50
C ASP A 244 8.15 -22.20 5.59
N GLU A 245 9.25 -21.98 4.86
CA GLU A 245 10.45 -22.82 4.95
C GLU A 245 11.27 -22.57 6.23
N ASN A 246 11.26 -21.34 6.76
CA ASN A 246 12.12 -20.91 7.88
C ASN A 246 11.32 -20.27 9.04
N PRO A 247 10.33 -20.95 9.63
CA PRO A 247 9.48 -20.38 10.68
C PRO A 247 10.30 -19.97 11.92
N GLY A 248 10.23 -18.69 12.27
CA GLY A 248 10.96 -18.11 13.40
C GLY A 248 12.36 -17.56 13.08
N ILE A 249 12.76 -17.49 11.80
CA ILE A 249 13.96 -16.76 11.38
C ILE A 249 13.83 -15.24 11.66
N ASP A 250 14.96 -14.57 11.86
CA ASP A 250 15.02 -13.11 11.90
C ASP A 250 15.09 -12.53 10.48
N LEU A 251 14.02 -11.83 10.08
CA LEU A 251 13.85 -11.27 8.75
C LEU A 251 14.64 -9.96 8.54
N GLY A 252 15.31 -9.43 9.57
CA GLY A 252 16.19 -8.27 9.49
C GLY A 252 17.52 -8.52 8.75
N GLY A 253 17.87 -9.80 8.52
CA GLY A 253 19.09 -10.25 7.84
C GLY A 253 18.97 -10.32 6.31
N SER A 254 19.21 -11.50 5.73
CA SER A 254 19.20 -11.73 4.27
C SER A 254 17.85 -11.42 3.63
N TYR A 255 16.74 -11.77 4.29
CA TYR A 255 15.40 -11.45 3.80
C TYR A 255 15.21 -9.95 3.59
N TYR A 256 15.68 -9.09 4.50
CA TYR A 256 15.68 -7.64 4.28
C TYR A 256 16.53 -7.22 3.07
N GLN A 257 17.70 -7.82 2.86
CA GLN A 257 18.59 -7.52 1.73
C GLN A 257 17.94 -7.87 0.38
N GLU A 258 17.20 -8.97 0.32
CA GLU A 258 16.44 -9.38 -0.87
C GLU A 258 15.11 -8.60 -1.02
N ALA A 259 14.51 -8.19 0.11
CA ALA A 259 13.31 -7.35 0.13
C ALA A 259 13.55 -5.90 -0.28
N ALA A 260 14.68 -5.29 0.07
CA ALA A 260 14.99 -3.89 -0.21
C ALA A 260 14.76 -3.46 -1.69
N PRO A 261 15.30 -4.15 -2.72
CA PRO A 261 15.02 -3.80 -4.12
C PRO A 261 13.56 -4.03 -4.54
N ILE A 262 12.81 -4.85 -3.80
CA ILE A 262 11.36 -5.03 -4.00
C ILE A 262 10.57 -3.88 -3.35
N ILE A 263 11.03 -3.33 -2.21
CA ILE A 263 10.48 -2.10 -1.62
C ILE A 263 10.68 -0.94 -2.58
N ASP A 264 11.92 -0.68 -3.00
CA ASP A 264 12.28 0.36 -3.97
C ASP A 264 11.37 0.33 -5.20
N LYS A 265 11.14 -0.88 -5.75
CA LYS A 265 10.30 -1.10 -6.93
C LYS A 265 8.80 -0.92 -6.66
N GLN A 266 8.27 -1.35 -5.51
CA GLN A 266 6.84 -1.21 -5.20
C GLN A 266 6.47 0.23 -4.81
N LEU A 267 7.36 0.97 -4.13
CA LEU A 267 7.21 2.42 -3.92
C LEU A 267 7.29 3.18 -5.26
N SER A 268 8.25 2.83 -6.11
CA SER A 268 8.38 3.37 -7.48
C SER A 268 7.11 3.16 -8.30
N LYS A 269 6.56 1.94 -8.32
CA LYS A 269 5.29 1.64 -8.97
C LYS A 269 4.14 2.47 -8.42
N GLY A 270 3.99 2.57 -7.09
CA GLY A 270 2.90 3.31 -6.45
C GLY A 270 2.90 4.78 -6.86
N GLY A 271 4.04 5.44 -6.72
CA GLY A 271 4.20 6.84 -7.09
C GLY A 271 4.03 7.10 -8.59
N TYR A 272 4.60 6.24 -9.45
CA TYR A 272 4.47 6.39 -10.90
C TYR A 272 3.02 6.16 -11.37
N ARG A 273 2.35 5.12 -10.87
CA ARG A 273 0.93 4.83 -11.13
C ARG A 273 0.04 6.01 -10.73
N LEU A 274 0.25 6.56 -9.54
CA LEU A 274 -0.49 7.72 -9.05
C LEU A 274 -0.25 8.96 -9.91
N GLY A 275 1.01 9.28 -10.24
CA GLY A 275 1.33 10.44 -11.08
C GLY A 275 0.70 10.35 -12.48
N ILE A 276 0.81 9.20 -13.14
CA ILE A 276 0.20 8.96 -14.46
C ILE A 276 -1.34 8.94 -14.39
N LEU A 277 -1.92 8.37 -13.33
CA LEU A 277 -3.37 8.38 -13.10
C LEU A 277 -3.91 9.81 -12.92
N LEU A 278 -3.25 10.64 -12.09
CA LEU A 278 -3.63 12.04 -11.88
C LEU A 278 -3.49 12.87 -13.16
N ASN A 279 -2.41 12.69 -13.93
CA ASN A 279 -2.26 13.30 -15.25
C ASN A 279 -3.41 12.89 -16.20
N SER A 280 -3.80 11.61 -16.21
CA SER A 280 -4.88 11.09 -17.07
C SER A 280 -6.27 11.61 -16.68
N ILE A 281 -6.60 11.67 -15.38
CA ILE A 281 -7.91 12.15 -14.92
C ILE A 281 -8.03 13.67 -15.08
N LEU A 282 -7.01 14.42 -14.65
CA LEU A 282 -7.09 15.89 -14.51
C LEU A 282 -6.69 16.65 -15.79
N SER A 283 -6.15 16.00 -16.82
CA SER A 283 -5.93 16.60 -18.14
C SER A 283 -7.23 16.78 -18.95
N LYS A 284 -8.30 16.12 -18.53
CA LYS A 284 -9.67 16.42 -18.97
C LYS A 284 -10.03 17.88 -18.61
N ASN A 285 -11.08 18.41 -19.22
CA ASN A 285 -11.52 19.80 -19.01
C ASN A 285 -12.17 19.99 -17.62
N CYS A 286 -11.31 20.07 -16.61
CA CYS A 286 -11.50 20.74 -15.33
C CYS A 286 -11.17 22.23 -15.49
#